data_AF-A0A4V0I3Z8-F1
#
_entry.id   AF-A0A4V0I3Z8-F1
#
_cell.length_a   1.000
_cell.length_b   1.000
_cell.length_c   1.000
_cell.angle_alpha   90.00
_cell.angle_beta   90.00
_cell.angle_gamma   90.00
#
_symmetry.space_group_name_H-M   'P 1'
#
loop_
_entity.id
_entity.type
_entity.pdbx_description
1 polymer ?
#
loop_
_entity_poly.entity_id
_entity_poly.type
_entity_poly.pdbx_seq_one_letter_code
_entity_poly.pdbx_strand_id
1 'polypeptide(L)'
;MPDAAPKTAPAAVAKPTGWDRPLAEINATIRKAEAGNAAALDEVKALLARTGTADILNGNVAREALRTLVAKHAGKNPVVREAVTRKLDEMRTELSGPSPSPLEKLLVERVLATWLHLHYLEAQYACRDSIPLTLATYYERSITSAQKRYVGAIKGLADVRKLALPVLQVNIARKQVNVAGASAAG
;
A
#
# COMPACT_ATOMS: atom_id res chain seq x y z
N MET A 1 15.97 10.78 33.03
CA MET A 1 14.74 10.97 32.23
C MET A 1 15.12 10.96 30.77
N PRO A 2 14.76 9.95 29.97
CA PRO A 2 14.82 10.08 28.52
C PRO A 2 13.49 10.61 28.00
N ASP A 3 13.64 11.59 27.12
CA ASP A 3 12.64 12.38 26.43
C ASP A 3 11.68 11.48 25.63
N ALA A 4 10.38 11.59 25.92
CA ALA A 4 9.35 10.81 25.26
C ALA A 4 9.05 11.44 23.90
N ALA A 5 9.55 10.83 22.84
CA ALA A 5 9.17 11.19 21.47
C ALA A 5 7.63 11.19 21.34
N PRO A 6 7.03 12.23 20.73
CA PRO A 6 5.59 12.32 20.63
C PRO A 6 5.05 11.17 19.77
N LYS A 7 4.19 10.34 20.38
CA LYS A 7 3.40 9.33 19.68
C LYS A 7 2.50 10.06 18.67
N THR A 8 2.90 10.11 17.41
CA THR A 8 2.03 10.54 16.33
C THR A 8 0.93 9.50 16.18
N ALA A 9 -0.27 9.85 16.65
CA ALA A 9 -1.46 9.07 16.38
C ALA A 9 -1.60 8.91 14.86
N PRO A 10 -1.98 7.71 14.35
CA PRO A 10 -2.28 7.56 12.94
C PRO A 10 -3.35 8.60 12.58
N ALA A 11 -3.09 9.39 11.53
CA ALA A 11 -4.00 10.40 11.06
C ALA A 11 -5.38 9.76 10.86
N ALA A 12 -6.31 10.08 11.77
CA ALA A 12 -7.69 9.70 11.63
C ALA A 12 -8.12 10.18 10.25
N VAL A 13 -8.59 9.27 9.40
CA VAL A 13 -9.18 9.63 8.12
C VAL A 13 -10.30 10.60 8.46
N ALA A 14 -10.07 11.90 8.21
CA ALA A 14 -11.01 12.95 8.56
C ALA A 14 -12.34 12.58 7.91
N LYS A 15 -13.42 12.54 8.70
CA LYS A 15 -14.77 12.30 8.16
C LYS A 15 -14.98 13.27 6.99
N PRO A 16 -15.27 12.80 5.77
CA PRO A 16 -15.49 13.70 4.66
C PRO A 16 -16.67 14.65 4.99
N THR A 17 -16.45 15.96 4.93
CA THR A 17 -17.45 17.01 5.22
C THR A 17 -18.62 16.97 4.24
N GLY A 18 -19.81 16.54 4.64
CA GLY A 18 -20.94 16.25 3.74
C GLY A 18 -21.60 14.88 3.96
N TRP A 19 -21.07 14.11 4.91
CA TRP A 19 -21.82 13.06 5.62
C TRP A 19 -22.71 13.66 6.71
N ASP A 20 -23.31 14.82 6.44
CA ASP A 20 -24.17 15.53 7.40
C ASP A 20 -25.53 14.84 7.52
N ARG A 21 -25.82 13.94 6.57
CA ARG A 21 -26.98 13.04 6.60
C ARG A 21 -26.70 11.86 7.55
N PRO A 22 -27.70 11.41 8.33
CA PRO A 22 -27.59 10.21 9.13
C PRO A 22 -27.07 9.00 8.34
N LEU A 23 -26.15 8.22 8.92
CA LEU A 23 -25.61 6.99 8.30
C LEU A 23 -26.70 6.01 7.86
N ALA A 24 -27.82 5.97 8.59
CA ALA A 24 -28.97 5.14 8.26
C ALA A 24 -29.58 5.51 6.90
N GLU A 25 -29.65 6.80 6.56
CA GLU A 25 -30.18 7.28 5.27
C GLU A 25 -29.24 6.91 4.13
N ILE A 26 -27.93 7.11 4.31
CA ILE A 26 -26.90 6.72 3.34
C ILE A 26 -27.00 5.22 3.05
N ASN A 27 -27.09 4.40 4.10
CA ASN A 27 -27.26 2.95 3.97
C ASN A 27 -28.57 2.56 3.26
N ALA A 28 -29.66 3.28 3.53
CA ALA A 28 -30.93 3.05 2.85
C ALA A 28 -30.85 3.37 1.35
N THR A 29 -30.18 4.47 0.97
CA THR A 29 -29.92 4.82 -0.44
C THR A 29 -29.05 3.75 -1.11
N ILE A 30 -27.99 3.28 -0.45
CA ILE A 30 -27.14 2.21 -0.97
C ILE A 30 -27.95 0.93 -1.21
N ARG A 31 -28.76 0.49 -0.24
CA ARG A 31 -29.60 -0.72 -0.40
C ARG A 31 -30.60 -0.60 -1.55
N LYS A 32 -31.19 0.58 -1.76
CA LYS A 32 -32.07 0.83 -2.91
C LYS A 32 -31.30 0.73 -4.23
N ALA A 33 -30.08 1.28 -4.29
CA ALA A 33 -29.22 1.16 -5.46
C ALA A 33 -28.81 -0.31 -5.73
N GLU A 34 -28.46 -1.07 -4.70
CA GLU A 34 -28.17 -2.51 -4.78
C GLU A 34 -29.37 -3.32 -5.29
N ALA A 35 -30.59 -2.92 -4.93
CA ALA A 35 -31.84 -3.50 -5.43
C ALA A 35 -32.22 -3.06 -6.86
N GLY A 36 -31.37 -2.29 -7.55
CA GLY A 36 -31.55 -1.88 -8.94
C GLY A 36 -32.26 -0.54 -9.15
N ASN A 37 -32.47 0.27 -8.11
CA ASN A 37 -33.07 1.60 -8.27
C ASN A 37 -32.06 2.58 -8.91
N ALA A 38 -32.34 3.01 -10.14
CA ALA A 38 -31.47 3.90 -10.91
C ALA A 38 -31.28 5.29 -10.28
N ALA A 39 -32.34 5.90 -9.73
CA ALA A 39 -32.24 7.21 -9.08
C ALA A 39 -31.38 7.14 -7.81
N ALA A 40 -31.55 6.08 -7.01
CA ALA A 40 -30.70 5.82 -5.85
C ALA A 40 -29.23 5.58 -6.26
N LEU A 41 -28.99 4.91 -7.39
CA LEU A 41 -27.63 4.74 -7.92
C LEU A 41 -27.01 6.08 -8.33
N ASP A 42 -27.76 6.98 -8.95
CA ASP A 42 -27.26 8.32 -9.30
C ASP A 42 -26.96 9.16 -8.05
N GLU A 43 -27.74 9.02 -6.98
CA GLU A 43 -27.39 9.59 -5.67
C GLU A 43 -26.09 9.01 -5.12
N VAL A 44 -25.88 7.69 -5.21
CA VAL A 44 -24.62 7.04 -4.80
C VAL A 44 -23.44 7.54 -5.65
N LYS A 45 -23.60 7.72 -6.96
CA LYS A 45 -22.57 8.32 -7.83
C LYS A 45 -22.21 9.73 -7.39
N ALA A 46 -23.21 10.54 -7.03
CA ALA A 46 -22.98 11.89 -6.52
C ALA A 46 -22.21 11.88 -5.19
N LEU A 47 -22.48 10.92 -4.30
CA LEU A 47 -21.69 10.71 -3.08
C LEU A 47 -20.24 10.30 -3.43
N LEU A 48 -20.05 9.38 -4.38
CA LEU A 48 -18.75 8.88 -4.82
C LEU A 48 -17.88 9.91 -5.53
N ALA A 49 -18.46 10.98 -6.10
CA ALA A 49 -17.71 12.06 -6.75
C ALA A 49 -16.74 12.79 -5.80
N ARG A 50 -16.90 12.58 -4.49
CA ARG A 50 -16.05 13.18 -3.46
C ARG A 50 -14.83 12.30 -3.16
N THR A 51 -13.67 12.95 -3.07
CA THR A 51 -12.39 12.28 -2.76
C THR A 51 -12.48 11.46 -1.47
N GLY A 52 -11.94 10.23 -1.52
CA GLY A 52 -11.93 9.30 -0.38
C GLY A 52 -13.23 8.53 -0.13
N THR A 53 -14.35 8.91 -0.75
CA THR A 53 -15.64 8.22 -0.53
C THR A 53 -15.65 6.82 -1.14
N ALA A 54 -14.95 6.62 -2.25
CA ALA A 54 -14.77 5.30 -2.85
C ALA A 54 -14.14 4.31 -1.87
N ASP A 55 -13.13 4.72 -1.10
CA ASP A 55 -12.48 3.87 -0.10
C ASP A 55 -13.42 3.45 1.04
N ILE A 56 -14.34 4.34 1.44
CA ILE A 56 -15.35 4.06 2.47
C ILE A 56 -16.37 3.04 1.96
N LEU A 57 -16.76 3.13 0.68
CA LEU A 57 -17.67 2.18 0.03
C LEU A 57 -16.93 0.98 -0.59
N ASN A 58 -15.86 0.53 0.05
CA ASN A 58 -15.07 -0.65 -0.34
C ASN A 58 -14.47 -0.62 -1.77
N GLY A 59 -14.37 0.54 -2.40
CA GLY A 59 -13.74 0.72 -3.71
C GLY A 59 -12.22 0.49 -3.71
N ASN A 60 -11.59 0.53 -2.54
CA ASN A 60 -10.18 0.15 -2.39
C ASN A 60 -10.04 -1.39 -2.29
N VAL A 61 -10.09 -2.03 -3.46
CA VAL A 61 -10.04 -3.50 -3.59
C VAL A 61 -8.74 -4.09 -3.03
N ALA A 62 -7.63 -3.36 -3.12
CA ALA A 62 -6.36 -3.80 -2.54
C ALA A 62 -6.45 -3.92 -1.01
N ARG A 63 -7.07 -2.94 -0.36
CA ARG A 63 -7.30 -2.96 1.09
C ARG A 63 -8.28 -4.06 1.49
N GLU A 64 -9.30 -4.33 0.68
CA GLU A 64 -10.23 -5.45 0.92
C GLU A 64 -9.54 -6.81 0.81
N ALA A 65 -8.69 -7.01 -0.20
CA ALA A 65 -7.91 -8.23 -0.33
C ALA A 65 -6.99 -8.45 0.88
N LEU A 66 -6.35 -7.39 1.38
CA LEU A 66 -5.52 -7.45 2.58
C LEU A 66 -6.35 -7.81 3.82
N ARG A 67 -7.51 -7.16 4.04
CA ARG A 67 -8.42 -7.49 5.14
C ARG A 67 -8.88 -8.95 5.11
N THR A 68 -9.24 -9.44 3.92
CA THR A 68 -9.64 -10.84 3.72
C THR A 68 -8.52 -11.79 4.11
N LEU A 69 -7.28 -11.48 3.72
CA LEU A 69 -6.13 -12.30 4.06
C LEU A 69 -5.80 -12.29 5.57
N VAL A 70 -5.93 -11.13 6.23
CA VAL A 70 -5.83 -11.03 7.71
C VAL A 70 -6.88 -11.91 8.37
N ALA A 71 -8.14 -11.82 7.94
CA ALA A 71 -9.22 -12.65 8.46
C ALA A 71 -8.95 -14.15 8.25
N LYS A 72 -8.42 -14.52 7.08
CA LYS A 72 -8.05 -15.90 6.75
C LYS A 72 -6.93 -16.43 7.63
N HIS A 73 -5.90 -15.63 7.89
CA HIS A 73 -4.79 -16.01 8.76
C HIS A 73 -5.23 -16.14 10.24
N ALA A 74 -5.99 -15.17 10.73
CA ALA A 74 -6.44 -15.15 12.12
C ALA A 74 -7.50 -16.20 12.45
N GLY A 75 -8.26 -16.65 11.43
CA GLY A 75 -9.42 -17.53 11.61
C GLY A 75 -10.41 -16.94 12.62
N LYS A 76 -10.73 -17.74 13.66
CA LYS A 76 -11.65 -17.35 14.73
C LYS A 76 -11.00 -16.59 15.88
N ASN A 77 -9.68 -16.39 15.88
CA ASN A 77 -8.97 -15.73 16.99
C ASN A 77 -8.98 -14.19 16.81
N PRO A 78 -9.76 -13.44 17.61
CA PRO A 78 -9.83 -11.99 17.49
C PRO A 78 -8.53 -11.29 17.90
N VAL A 79 -7.76 -11.87 18.83
CA VAL A 79 -6.48 -11.31 19.29
C VAL A 79 -5.44 -11.36 18.18
N VAL A 80 -5.35 -12.49 17.47
CA VAL A 80 -4.44 -12.62 16.31
C VAL A 80 -4.85 -11.67 15.19
N ARG A 81 -6.16 -11.50 14.95
CA ARG A 81 -6.67 -10.55 13.94
C ARG A 81 -6.23 -9.11 14.24
N GLU A 82 -6.39 -8.69 15.49
CA GLU A 82 -5.98 -7.36 15.93
C GLU A 82 -4.45 -7.21 15.85
N ALA A 83 -3.69 -8.18 16.34
CA ALA A 83 -2.23 -8.15 16.33
C ALA A 83 -1.66 -8.03 14.90
N VAL A 84 -2.19 -8.81 13.94
CA VAL A 84 -1.75 -8.73 12.53
C VAL A 84 -2.16 -7.39 11.91
N THR A 85 -3.37 -6.91 12.18
CA THR A 85 -3.83 -5.60 11.69
C THR A 85 -2.91 -4.49 12.21
N ARG A 86 -2.61 -4.51 13.51
CA ARG A 86 -1.72 -3.56 14.16
C ARG A 86 -0.30 -3.61 13.57
N LYS A 87 0.22 -4.81 13.31
CA LYS A 87 1.55 -4.98 12.70
C LYS A 87 1.61 -4.36 11.29
N LEU A 88 0.56 -4.55 10.50
CA LEU A 88 0.48 -3.94 9.16
C LEU A 88 0.43 -2.41 9.25
N ASP A 89 -0.26 -1.85 10.24
CA ASP A 89 -0.33 -0.40 10.47
C ASP A 89 1.01 0.20 10.93
N GLU A 90 1.74 -0.52 11.78
CA GLU A 90 3.10 -0.15 12.19
C GLU A 90 4.05 -0.13 10.98
N MET A 91 4.06 -1.22 10.20
CA MET A 91 4.85 -1.30 8.98
C MET A 91 4.45 -0.21 7.96
N ARG A 92 3.16 0.09 7.83
CA ARG A 92 2.68 1.18 6.95
C ARG A 92 3.26 2.51 7.37
N THR A 93 3.23 2.81 8.66
CA THR A 93 3.76 4.07 9.22
C THR A 93 5.27 4.17 8.99
N GLU A 94 6.01 3.13 9.35
CA GLU A 94 7.47 3.05 9.18
C GLU A 94 7.87 3.22 7.71
N LEU A 95 7.18 2.51 6.81
CA LEU A 95 7.51 2.52 5.39
C LEU A 95 7.01 3.75 4.64
N SER A 96 6.01 4.49 5.13
CA SER A 96 5.49 5.67 4.43
C SER A 96 6.35 6.91 4.66
N GLY A 97 6.97 7.05 5.82
CA GLY A 97 7.65 8.29 6.20
C GLY A 97 6.68 9.48 6.33
N PRO A 98 7.19 10.70 6.55
CA PRO A 98 6.38 11.85 6.93
C PRO A 98 5.55 12.47 5.80
N SER A 99 5.98 12.33 4.53
CA SER A 99 5.29 12.91 3.37
C SER A 99 5.46 12.02 2.12
N PRO A 100 4.83 10.83 2.08
CA PRO A 100 4.95 9.93 0.94
C PRO A 100 4.27 10.50 -0.30
N SER A 101 4.95 10.39 -1.44
CA SER A 101 4.35 10.61 -2.76
C SER A 101 3.20 9.61 -3.03
N PRO A 102 2.27 9.91 -3.96
CA PRO A 102 1.20 8.97 -4.31
C PRO A 102 1.71 7.59 -4.75
N LEU A 103 2.83 7.54 -5.47
CA LEU A 103 3.42 6.28 -5.93
C LEU A 103 4.03 5.49 -4.76
N GLU A 104 4.67 6.16 -3.81
CA GLU A 104 5.15 5.53 -2.58
C GLU A 104 3.98 4.94 -1.77
N LYS A 105 2.86 5.66 -1.63
CA LYS A 105 1.66 5.12 -0.94
C LYS A 105 1.19 3.81 -1.57
N LEU A 106 1.10 3.76 -2.89
CA LEU A 106 0.71 2.53 -3.62
C LEU A 106 1.72 1.39 -3.43
N LEU A 107 3.01 1.71 -3.45
CA LEU A 107 4.07 0.71 -3.26
C LEU A 107 4.15 0.21 -1.82
N VAL A 108 3.93 1.07 -0.82
CA VAL A 108 3.83 0.65 0.59
C VAL A 108 2.68 -0.33 0.77
N GLU A 109 1.47 -0.03 0.30
CA GLU A 109 0.34 -0.98 0.39
C GLU A 109 0.66 -2.30 -0.33
N ARG A 110 1.37 -2.23 -1.46
CA ARG A 110 1.80 -3.43 -2.18
C ARG A 110 2.83 -4.25 -1.38
N VAL A 111 3.77 -3.60 -0.70
CA VAL A 111 4.74 -4.27 0.20
C VAL A 111 3.99 -4.98 1.31
N LEU A 112 3.03 -4.33 1.97
CA LEU A 112 2.23 -4.93 3.05
C LEU A 112 1.43 -6.15 2.57
N ALA A 113 0.76 -6.03 1.42
CA ALA A 113 -0.03 -7.11 0.85
C ALA A 113 0.83 -8.32 0.43
N THR A 114 2.01 -8.07 -0.12
CA THR A 114 2.91 -9.16 -0.55
C THR A 114 3.65 -9.79 0.63
N TRP A 115 3.99 -9.01 1.65
CA TRP A 115 4.53 -9.51 2.93
C TRP A 115 3.57 -10.48 3.61
N LEU A 116 2.31 -10.06 3.83
CA LEU A 116 1.34 -10.91 4.51
C LEU A 116 1.05 -12.18 3.70
N HIS A 117 0.96 -12.07 2.38
CA HIS A 117 0.69 -13.21 1.52
C HIS A 117 1.82 -14.24 1.53
N LEU A 118 3.08 -13.79 1.44
CA LEU A 118 4.23 -14.69 1.50
C LEU A 118 4.23 -15.46 2.82
N HIS A 119 4.20 -14.75 3.94
CA HIS A 119 4.31 -15.38 5.25
C HIS A 119 3.06 -16.18 5.64
N TYR A 120 1.89 -15.81 5.12
CA TYR A 120 0.71 -16.66 5.21
C TYR A 120 0.93 -18.01 4.52
N LEU A 121 1.45 -18.02 3.29
CA LEU A 121 1.71 -19.28 2.56
C LEU A 121 2.77 -20.12 3.26
N GLU A 122 3.85 -19.51 3.73
CA GLU A 122 4.93 -20.20 4.46
C GLU A 122 4.39 -20.83 5.76
N ALA A 123 3.62 -20.08 6.56
CA ALA A 123 3.02 -20.60 7.79
C ALA A 123 2.04 -21.75 7.50
N GLN A 124 1.21 -21.61 6.46
CA GLN A 124 0.27 -22.65 6.04
C GLN A 124 0.94 -23.91 5.50
N TYR A 125 2.17 -23.78 4.98
CA TYR A 125 2.95 -24.91 4.52
C TYR A 125 3.68 -25.58 5.69
N ALA A 126 4.30 -24.79 6.57
CA ALA A 126 5.07 -25.27 7.71
C ALA A 126 4.22 -26.02 8.76
N CYS A 127 2.93 -25.70 8.91
CA CYS A 127 2.04 -26.38 9.85
C CYS A 127 1.52 -27.75 9.36
N ARG A 128 2.01 -28.25 8.23
CA ARG A 128 1.53 -29.48 7.60
C ARG A 128 2.57 -30.58 7.75
N ASP A 129 2.23 -31.61 8.53
CA ASP A 129 3.15 -32.73 8.81
C ASP A 129 3.23 -33.74 7.66
N SER A 130 2.09 -34.04 7.03
CA SER A 130 2.01 -34.98 5.90
C SER A 130 1.01 -34.48 4.88
N ILE A 131 1.48 -34.26 3.65
CA ILE A 131 0.67 -33.83 2.53
C ILE A 131 1.06 -34.56 1.24
N PRO A 132 0.12 -34.70 0.29
CA PRO A 132 0.45 -35.21 -1.04
C PRO A 132 1.54 -34.36 -1.70
N LEU A 133 2.43 -35.02 -2.46
CA LEU A 133 3.51 -34.36 -3.21
C LEU A 133 2.99 -33.25 -4.13
N THR A 134 1.80 -33.43 -4.70
CA THR A 134 1.13 -32.43 -5.55
C THR A 134 0.81 -31.13 -4.79
N LEU A 135 0.35 -31.25 -3.54
CA LEU A 135 0.05 -30.10 -2.68
C LEU A 135 1.34 -29.42 -2.20
N ALA A 136 2.38 -30.21 -1.85
CA ALA A 136 3.69 -29.66 -1.51
C ALA A 136 4.27 -28.84 -2.68
N THR A 137 4.24 -29.41 -3.88
CA THR A 137 4.70 -28.73 -5.11
C THR A 137 3.90 -27.45 -5.38
N TYR A 138 2.59 -27.45 -5.13
CA TYR A 138 1.76 -26.25 -5.24
C TYR A 138 2.21 -25.14 -4.28
N TYR A 139 2.45 -25.47 -3.00
CA TYR A 139 2.90 -24.50 -2.01
C TYR A 139 4.28 -23.94 -2.36
N GLU A 140 5.25 -24.78 -2.69
CA GLU A 140 6.60 -24.37 -3.09
C GLU A 140 6.58 -23.37 -4.26
N ARG A 141 5.80 -23.67 -5.31
CA ARG A 141 5.62 -22.76 -6.46
C ARG A 141 4.95 -21.45 -6.03
N SER A 142 3.91 -21.54 -5.20
CA SER A 142 3.16 -20.37 -4.74
C SER A 142 4.02 -19.45 -3.86
N ILE A 143 4.81 -20.02 -2.94
CA ILE A 143 5.76 -19.32 -2.07
C ILE A 143 6.84 -18.66 -2.91
N THR A 144 7.46 -19.39 -3.85
CA THR A 144 8.47 -18.83 -4.76
C THR A 144 7.92 -17.63 -5.54
N SER A 145 6.71 -17.73 -6.08
CA SER A 145 6.05 -16.62 -6.77
C SER A 145 5.70 -15.46 -5.84
N ALA A 146 5.27 -15.73 -4.60
CA ALA A 146 4.97 -14.72 -3.60
C ALA A 146 6.24 -13.96 -3.17
N GLN A 147 7.35 -14.68 -2.94
CA GLN A 147 8.65 -14.11 -2.60
C GLN A 147 9.16 -13.18 -3.69
N LYS A 148 9.07 -13.60 -4.96
CA LYS A 148 9.44 -12.75 -6.11
C LYS A 148 8.61 -11.45 -6.14
N ARG A 149 7.30 -11.53 -5.89
CA ARG A 149 6.43 -10.34 -5.82
C ARG A 149 6.76 -9.44 -4.64
N TYR A 150 7.07 -10.01 -3.47
CA TYR A 150 7.43 -9.27 -2.27
C TYR A 150 8.75 -8.50 -2.46
N VAL A 151 9.80 -9.17 -2.92
CA VAL A 151 11.09 -8.52 -3.22
C VAL A 151 10.92 -7.48 -4.33
N GLY A 152 10.11 -7.76 -5.35
CA GLY A 152 9.79 -6.80 -6.41
C GLY A 152 9.11 -5.53 -5.88
N ALA A 153 8.18 -5.65 -4.93
CA ALA A 153 7.51 -4.50 -4.31
C ALA A 153 8.49 -3.66 -3.47
N ILE A 154 9.35 -4.29 -2.68
CA ILE A 154 10.41 -3.61 -1.91
C ILE A 154 11.34 -2.85 -2.87
N LYS A 155 11.80 -3.53 -3.92
CA LYS A 155 12.67 -2.92 -4.92
C LYS A 155 11.99 -1.73 -5.60
N GLY A 156 10.72 -1.86 -5.99
CA GLY A 156 9.96 -0.77 -6.58
C GLY A 156 9.88 0.46 -5.68
N LEU A 157 9.63 0.26 -4.37
CA LEU A 157 9.63 1.35 -3.39
C LEU A 157 11.01 2.03 -3.28
N ALA A 158 12.08 1.23 -3.23
CA ALA A 158 13.44 1.74 -3.19
C ALA A 158 13.84 2.51 -4.46
N ASP A 159 13.44 2.01 -5.63
CA ASP A 159 13.74 2.64 -6.92
C ASP A 159 13.01 3.99 -7.05
N VAL A 160 11.74 4.09 -6.66
CA VAL A 160 10.99 5.36 -6.65
C VAL A 160 11.65 6.38 -5.73
N ARG A 161 12.10 5.97 -4.54
CA ARG A 161 12.80 6.85 -3.61
C ARG A 161 14.13 7.32 -4.15
N LYS A 162 14.90 6.42 -4.76
CA LYS A 162 16.18 6.75 -5.39
C LYS A 162 15.99 7.78 -6.50
N LEU A 163 14.94 7.63 -7.32
CA LEU A 163 14.62 8.56 -8.41
C LEU A 163 14.09 9.92 -7.92
N ALA A 164 13.51 9.96 -6.71
CA ALA A 164 13.02 11.20 -6.10
C ALA A 164 14.13 12.04 -5.44
N LEU A 165 15.34 11.49 -5.26
CA LEU A 165 16.47 12.26 -4.76
C LEU A 165 16.91 13.31 -5.79
N PRO A 166 17.26 14.55 -5.38
CA PRO A 166 17.85 15.52 -6.28
C PRO A 166 19.09 14.89 -6.91
N VAL A 167 19.12 14.77 -8.25
CA VAL A 167 20.33 14.39 -8.96
C VAL A 167 21.35 15.49 -8.70
N LEU A 168 22.32 15.23 -7.83
CA LEU A 168 23.51 16.06 -7.71
C LEU A 168 24.18 16.07 -9.08
N GLN A 169 23.92 17.11 -9.87
CA GLN A 169 24.68 17.40 -11.08
C GLN A 169 26.11 17.74 -10.66
N VAL A 170 26.97 16.72 -10.61
CA VAL A 170 28.41 16.93 -10.55
C VAL A 170 28.82 17.44 -11.93
N ASN A 171 28.83 18.75 -12.11
CA ASN A 171 29.41 19.40 -13.27
C ASN A 171 30.92 19.11 -13.28
N ILE A 172 31.35 18.04 -13.95
CA ILE A 172 32.75 17.77 -14.28
C ILE A 172 33.12 18.69 -15.44
N ALA A 173 33.20 19.99 -15.19
CA ALA A 173 33.64 21.00 -16.15
C ALA A 173 34.85 21.76 -15.59
N ARG A 174 35.97 21.05 -15.38
CA ARG A 174 37.29 21.67 -15.14
C ARG A 174 38.42 20.83 -15.73
N LYS A 175 38.52 20.82 -17.06
CA LYS A 175 39.80 20.76 -17.81
C LYS A 175 39.52 20.82 -19.32
N GLN A 176 39.26 22.02 -19.83
CA GLN A 176 39.61 22.33 -21.21
C GLN A 176 40.66 23.44 -21.15
N VAL A 177 41.85 23.11 -21.64
CA VAL A 177 42.95 24.05 -21.87
C VAL A 177 42.67 24.70 -23.23
N ASN A 178 42.39 26.00 -23.23
CA ASN A 178 42.43 26.80 -24.45
C ASN A 178 43.90 27.07 -24.78
N VAL A 179 44.40 26.54 -25.89
CA VAL A 179 45.62 27.02 -26.52
C VAL A 179 45.20 27.89 -27.71
N ALA A 180 44.99 29.18 -27.46
CA ALA A 180 44.98 30.18 -28.50
C ALA A 180 46.42 30.68 -28.67
N GLY A 181 47.16 30.06 -29.57
CA GLY A 181 48.42 30.58 -30.08
C GLY A 181 48.17 31.32 -31.38
N ALA A 182 48.13 32.64 -31.32
CA ALA A 182 48.10 33.52 -32.48
C ALA A 182 49.47 33.59 -33.17
N SER A 183 49.47 33.64 -34.51
CA SER A 183 50.37 34.43 -35.38
C SER A 183 50.20 33.93 -36.82
N ALA A 184 50.30 34.71 -37.89
CA ALA A 184 50.18 36.13 -38.21
C ALA A 184 50.32 36.19 -39.75
N ALA A 185 49.66 37.16 -40.37
CA ALA A 185 49.86 37.78 -41.68
C ALA A 185 50.83 37.13 -42.71
N GLY A 186 50.28 36.97 -43.92
CA GLY A 186 50.99 36.80 -45.20
C GLY A 186 49.97 36.85 -46.33
#